data_AF-V6M2G8-F1
#
_entry.id   AF-V6M2G8-F1
#
_cell.length_a   1.000
_cell.length_b   1.000
_cell.length_c   1.000
_cell.angle_alpha   90.00
_cell.angle_beta   90.00
_cell.angle_gamma   90.00
#
_symmetry.space_group_name_H-M   'P 1'
#
loop_
_entity.id
_entity.type
_entity.pdbx_description
1 polymer ?
#
loop_
_entity_poly.entity_id
_entity_poly.type
_entity_poly.pdbx_seq_one_letter_code
_entity_poly.pdbx_strand_id
1 'polypeptide(L)'
;MELSYSNLSSKIQTQLRLNSNKIKNNHIGQDIYDFLRGISKKFSEVLYEVLKFVEQGFGTDFLLVSSILFMRLSTNEFYSDTALYALMSIVDQFLNDQPMLLDLLVQKYALAEKPIFKLVFPILSRLDFDLFVTEDQIKTIQTQLAE
;
A
#
# COMPACT_ATOMS: atom_id res chain seq x y z
N MET A 1 0.83 24.86 -25.71
CA MET A 1 0.09 23.59 -25.83
C MET A 1 -0.17 23.14 -24.40
N GLU A 2 -1.36 23.42 -23.88
CA GLU A 2 -1.73 23.08 -22.50
C GLU A 2 -2.01 21.58 -22.43
N LEU A 3 -1.20 20.85 -21.67
CA LEU A 3 -1.48 19.48 -21.29
C LEU A 3 -2.63 19.52 -20.29
N SER A 4 -3.86 19.35 -20.77
CA SER A 4 -5.03 19.25 -19.89
C SER A 4 -4.91 17.99 -19.01
N TYR A 5 -5.05 18.18 -17.70
CA TYR A 5 -5.11 17.10 -16.69
C TYR A 5 -6.10 15.98 -17.04
N SER A 6 -7.08 16.26 -17.91
CA SER A 6 -8.05 15.29 -18.41
C SER A 6 -7.43 14.14 -19.23
N ASN A 7 -6.26 14.33 -19.86
CA ASN A 7 -5.63 13.27 -20.67
C ASN A 7 -4.71 12.33 -19.86
N LEU A 8 -4.33 12.72 -18.64
CA LEU A 8 -3.59 11.84 -17.71
C LEU A 8 -4.55 10.88 -16.98
N SER A 9 -5.81 11.29 -16.82
CA SER A 9 -6.88 10.50 -16.20
C SER A 9 -7.29 9.26 -17.01
N SER A 10 -7.00 9.19 -18.31
CA SER A 10 -7.43 8.05 -19.15
C SER A 10 -6.47 6.87 -19.17
N LYS A 11 -5.20 7.06 -18.80
CA LYS A 11 -4.22 5.95 -18.65
C LYS A 11 -4.20 5.36 -17.25
N ILE A 12 -4.71 6.08 -16.26
CA ILE A 12 -4.89 5.61 -14.89
C ILE A 12 -6.32 5.06 -14.76
N GLN A 13 -6.64 4.06 -15.59
CA GLN A 13 -7.85 3.27 -15.39
C GLN A 13 -7.54 2.15 -14.41
N THR A 14 -7.66 2.48 -13.12
CA THR A 14 -7.72 1.46 -12.07
C THR A 14 -9.00 0.65 -12.28
N GLN A 15 -8.92 -0.50 -12.94
CA GLN A 15 -9.98 -1.51 -12.97
C GLN A 15 -10.20 -2.19 -11.60
N LEU A 16 -9.72 -1.60 -10.50
CA LEU A 16 -10.09 -1.98 -9.14
C LEU A 16 -11.39 -1.28 -8.73
N ARG A 17 -12.42 -1.34 -9.57
CA ARG A 17 -13.77 -1.59 -9.07
C ARG A 17 -13.81 -3.07 -8.70
N LEU A 18 -12.98 -3.48 -7.75
CA LEU A 18 -12.99 -4.83 -7.22
C LEU A 18 -14.35 -5.01 -6.57
N ASN A 19 -15.09 -5.97 -7.11
CA ASN A 19 -16.31 -6.48 -6.52
C ASN A 19 -16.07 -6.66 -5.02
N SER A 20 -16.79 -5.86 -4.25
CA SER A 20 -16.73 -5.72 -2.80
C SER A 20 -17.22 -6.96 -2.04
N ASN A 21 -16.97 -8.17 -2.53
CA ASN A 21 -17.32 -9.41 -1.87
C ASN A 21 -16.46 -10.59 -2.33
N LYS A 22 -15.74 -11.18 -1.36
CA LYS A 22 -15.12 -12.52 -1.32
C LYS A 22 -13.62 -12.63 -1.60
N ILE A 23 -12.79 -12.07 -0.72
CA ILE A 23 -11.66 -12.82 -0.13
C ILE A 23 -11.56 -12.42 1.35
N LYS A 24 -12.28 -13.12 2.24
CA LYS A 24 -12.09 -12.98 3.69
C LYS A 24 -10.96 -13.92 4.11
N ASN A 25 -9.72 -13.50 3.89
CA ASN A 25 -8.57 -14.23 4.41
C ASN A 25 -8.04 -13.45 5.62
N ASN A 26 -8.61 -13.73 6.81
CA ASN A 26 -8.47 -12.94 8.05
C ASN A 26 -7.04 -12.93 8.66
N HIS A 27 -6.01 -13.30 7.90
CA HIS A 27 -4.63 -13.44 8.36
C HIS A 27 -3.61 -12.73 7.45
N ILE A 28 -4.03 -12.07 6.37
CA ILE A 28 -3.09 -11.47 5.41
C ILE A 28 -2.24 -10.37 6.05
N GLY A 29 -2.80 -9.59 6.98
CA GLY A 29 -2.03 -8.60 7.71
C GLY A 29 -0.87 -9.21 8.51
N GLN A 30 -1.05 -10.44 9.01
CA GLN A 30 0.01 -11.18 9.71
C GLN A 30 1.04 -11.75 8.74
N ASP A 31 0.59 -12.40 7.67
CA ASP A 31 1.47 -13.02 6.68
C ASP A 31 2.39 -11.95 6.04
N ILE A 32 1.83 -10.77 5.71
CA ILE A 32 2.60 -9.63 5.20
C ILE A 32 3.62 -9.15 6.23
N TYR A 33 3.24 -9.05 7.52
CA TYR A 33 4.15 -8.61 8.56
C TYR A 33 5.35 -9.57 8.72
N ASP A 34 5.08 -10.87 8.78
CA ASP A 34 6.12 -11.90 8.94
C ASP A 34 7.06 -11.92 7.71
N PHE A 35 6.50 -11.80 6.51
CA PHE A 35 7.27 -11.65 5.27
C PHE A 35 8.18 -10.41 5.28
N LEU A 36 7.63 -9.24 5.61
CA LEU A 36 8.38 -7.98 5.67
C LEU A 36 9.49 -8.05 6.73
N ARG A 37 9.23 -8.64 7.89
CA ARG A 37 10.23 -8.83 8.95
C ARG A 37 11.35 -9.80 8.52
N GLY A 38 11.04 -10.78 7.68
CA GLY A 38 12.02 -11.64 7.01
C GLY A 38 12.98 -10.86 6.11
N ILE A 39 12.50 -9.78 5.47
CA ILE A 39 13.30 -8.91 4.59
C ILE A 39 14.14 -7.91 5.40
N SER A 40 13.57 -7.30 6.44
CA SER A 40 14.25 -6.24 7.20
C SER A 40 13.89 -6.25 8.68
N LYS A 41 14.92 -6.23 9.54
CA LYS A 41 14.75 -6.07 10.99
C LYS A 41 14.35 -4.65 11.42
N LYS A 42 14.23 -3.70 10.47
CA LYS A 42 13.85 -2.31 10.76
C LYS A 42 12.34 -2.14 10.98
N PHE A 43 11.54 -3.12 10.61
CA PHE A 43 10.09 -3.07 10.81
C PHE A 43 9.76 -3.27 12.29
N SER A 44 8.95 -2.37 12.84
CA SER A 44 8.58 -2.42 14.27
C SER A 44 7.36 -3.30 14.51
N GLU A 45 7.14 -3.69 15.76
CA GLU A 45 5.91 -4.40 16.15
C GLU A 45 4.65 -3.54 15.98
N VAL A 46 4.78 -2.20 15.96
CA VAL A 46 3.66 -1.29 15.68
C VAL A 46 3.15 -1.48 14.25
N LEU A 47 4.03 -1.86 13.32
CA LEU A 47 3.63 -2.12 11.94
C LEU A 47 2.60 -3.24 11.85
N TYR A 48 2.75 -4.31 12.64
CA TYR A 48 1.78 -5.41 12.68
C TYR A 48 0.37 -4.90 13.06
N GLU A 49 0.30 -4.08 14.10
CA GLU A 49 -0.96 -3.48 14.56
C GLU A 49 -1.57 -2.54 13.50
N VAL A 50 -0.73 -1.81 12.77
CA VAL A 50 -1.17 -0.99 11.63
C VAL A 50 -1.74 -1.86 10.52
N LEU A 51 -1.03 -2.92 10.10
CA LEU A 51 -1.49 -3.82 9.03
C LEU A 51 -2.83 -4.45 9.38
N LYS A 52 -3.01 -4.94 10.61
CA LYS A 52 -4.32 -5.44 11.09
C LYS A 52 -5.42 -4.39 11.02
N PHE A 53 -5.12 -3.16 11.45
CA PHE A 53 -6.09 -2.08 11.41
C PHE A 53 -6.50 -1.74 9.97
N VAL A 54 -5.53 -1.68 9.05
CA VAL A 54 -5.80 -1.43 7.63
C VAL A 54 -6.58 -2.58 7.02
N GLU A 55 -6.24 -3.83 7.33
CA GLU A 55 -6.99 -5.01 6.85
C GLU A 55 -8.48 -4.92 7.25
N GLN A 56 -8.75 -4.55 8.50
CA GLN A 56 -10.11 -4.44 9.03
C GLN A 56 -10.88 -3.25 8.45
N GLY A 57 -10.21 -2.13 8.17
CA GLY A 57 -10.84 -0.89 7.69
C GLY A 57 -10.97 -0.79 6.17
N PHE A 58 -9.97 -1.28 5.43
CA PHE A 58 -9.80 -1.08 3.98
C PHE A 58 -9.79 -2.39 3.20
N GLY A 59 -9.69 -3.53 3.89
CA GLY A 59 -9.78 -4.86 3.30
C GLY A 59 -8.44 -5.46 2.92
N THR A 60 -8.48 -6.76 2.67
CA THR A 60 -7.32 -7.58 2.30
C THR A 60 -6.70 -7.16 0.96
N ASP A 61 -7.53 -6.84 -0.05
CA ASP A 61 -7.05 -6.46 -1.38
C ASP A 61 -6.21 -5.18 -1.35
N PHE A 62 -6.59 -4.23 -0.49
CA PHE A 62 -5.84 -3.01 -0.27
C PHE A 62 -4.41 -3.29 0.22
N LEU A 63 -4.28 -4.20 1.19
CA LEU A 63 -2.98 -4.61 1.71
C LEU A 63 -2.15 -5.37 0.69
N LEU A 64 -2.78 -6.22 -0.12
CA LEU A 64 -2.09 -6.95 -1.19
C LEU A 64 -1.54 -6.01 -2.25
N VAL A 65 -2.34 -5.04 -2.72
CA VAL A 65 -1.89 -4.00 -3.65
C VAL A 65 -0.72 -3.21 -3.05
N SER A 66 -0.86 -2.75 -1.80
CA SER A 66 0.19 -2.02 -1.10
C SER A 66 1.49 -2.85 -1.00
N SER A 67 1.38 -4.14 -0.72
CA SER A 67 2.53 -5.03 -0.59
C SER A 67 3.21 -5.31 -1.93
N ILE A 68 2.45 -5.48 -3.01
CA ILE A 68 3.00 -5.65 -4.37
C ILE A 68 3.79 -4.40 -4.76
N LEU A 69 3.22 -3.21 -4.56
CA LEU A 69 3.90 -1.97 -4.86
C LEU A 69 5.14 -1.80 -3.97
N PHE A 70 5.09 -2.25 -2.73
CA PHE A 70 6.23 -2.19 -1.82
C PHE A 70 7.38 -3.07 -2.33
N MET A 71 7.10 -4.29 -2.79
CA MET A 71 8.10 -5.17 -3.37
C MET A 71 8.76 -4.58 -4.62
N ARG A 72 8.02 -3.81 -5.43
CA ARG A 72 8.56 -3.12 -6.62
C ARG A 72 9.59 -2.04 -6.28
N LEU A 73 9.49 -1.41 -5.10
CA LEU A 73 10.45 -0.37 -4.68
C LEU A 73 11.90 -0.89 -4.62
N SER A 74 12.09 -2.22 -4.46
CA SER A 74 13.32 -2.99 -4.70
C SER A 74 14.63 -2.38 -4.16
N THR A 75 14.55 -1.56 -3.10
CA THR A 75 15.70 -0.83 -2.55
C THR A 75 15.60 -0.74 -1.03
N ASN A 76 16.72 -1.06 -0.37
CA ASN A 76 16.85 -1.06 1.09
C ASN A 76 16.55 0.29 1.74
N GLU A 77 16.59 1.38 0.97
CA GLU A 77 16.32 2.74 1.44
C GLU A 77 14.86 2.93 1.86
N PHE A 78 13.92 2.19 1.26
CA PHE A 78 12.49 2.26 1.60
C PHE A 78 12.03 1.17 2.57
N TYR A 79 12.94 0.34 3.11
CA TYR A 79 12.58 -0.68 4.11
C TYR A 79 12.43 -0.08 5.51
N SER A 80 11.33 0.64 5.69
CA SER A 80 10.93 1.26 6.95
C SER A 80 9.40 1.34 7.07
N ASP A 81 8.91 1.37 8.31
CA ASP A 81 7.49 1.59 8.62
C ASP A 81 6.94 2.84 7.93
N THR A 82 7.68 3.95 7.98
CA THR A 82 7.25 5.24 7.40
C THR A 82 7.05 5.17 5.88
N ALA A 83 7.90 4.43 5.18
CA ALA A 83 7.76 4.23 3.74
C ALA A 83 6.53 3.38 3.41
N LEU A 84 6.24 2.36 4.22
CA LEU A 84 5.03 1.55 4.05
C LEU A 84 3.77 2.37 4.34
N TYR A 85 3.78 3.22 5.38
CA TYR A 85 2.66 4.14 5.67
C TYR A 85 2.43 5.13 4.53
N ALA A 86 3.51 5.67 3.95
CA ALA A 86 3.42 6.56 2.80
C ALA A 86 2.85 5.83 1.58
N LEU A 87 3.28 4.59 1.33
CA LEU A 87 2.80 3.77 0.23
C LEU A 87 1.31 3.40 0.39
N MET A 88 0.89 2.97 1.57
CA MET A 88 -0.53 2.70 1.83
C MET A 88 -1.36 3.99 1.65
N SER A 89 -0.86 5.13 2.10
CA SER A 89 -1.54 6.42 1.91
C SER A 89 -1.65 6.82 0.44
N ILE A 90 -0.63 6.50 -0.38
CA ILE A 90 -0.72 6.60 -1.83
C ILE A 90 -1.85 5.72 -2.33
N VAL A 91 -1.84 4.42 -2.02
CA VAL A 91 -2.87 3.48 -2.50
C VAL A 91 -4.28 3.94 -2.13
N ASP A 92 -4.49 4.46 -0.91
CA ASP A 92 -5.76 5.02 -0.47
C ASP A 92 -6.24 6.19 -1.35
N GLN A 93 -5.35 7.12 -1.69
CA GLN A 93 -5.66 8.24 -2.60
C GLN A 93 -6.02 7.79 -4.02
N PHE A 94 -5.55 6.62 -4.45
CA PHE A 94 -5.83 6.09 -5.79
C PHE A 94 -7.07 5.19 -5.86
N LEU A 95 -7.43 4.54 -4.75
CA LEU A 95 -8.57 3.61 -4.71
C LEU A 95 -9.86 4.25 -4.21
N ASN A 96 -9.77 5.29 -3.36
CA ASN A 96 -10.93 5.87 -2.70
C ASN A 96 -11.14 7.33 -3.13
N ASP A 97 -12.40 7.70 -3.40
CA ASP A 97 -12.78 9.08 -3.72
C ASP A 97 -12.56 10.04 -2.53
N GLN A 98 -12.53 9.51 -1.30
CA GLN A 98 -12.30 10.24 -0.06
C GLN A 98 -11.23 9.53 0.77
N PRO A 99 -9.93 9.75 0.46
CA PRO A 99 -8.85 9.13 1.21
C PRO A 99 -8.82 9.65 2.64
N MET A 100 -8.66 8.74 3.60
CA MET A 100 -8.68 9.03 5.04
C MET A 100 -7.66 8.22 5.83
N LEU A 101 -6.95 7.27 5.20
CA LEU A 101 -6.06 6.36 5.89
C LEU A 101 -4.95 7.10 6.64
N LEU A 102 -4.31 8.08 6.01
CA LEU A 102 -3.22 8.81 6.64
C LEU A 102 -3.66 9.50 7.93
N ASP A 103 -4.81 10.18 7.89
CA ASP A 103 -5.37 10.85 9.06
C ASP A 103 -5.69 9.85 10.17
N LEU A 104 -6.27 8.71 9.82
CA LEU A 104 -6.55 7.63 10.77
C LEU A 104 -5.28 7.07 11.40
N LEU A 105 -4.21 6.88 10.62
CA LEU A 105 -2.93 6.38 11.11
C LEU A 105 -2.24 7.40 12.04
N VAL A 106 -2.25 8.69 11.67
CA VAL A 106 -1.71 9.78 12.47
C VAL A 106 -2.45 9.89 13.80
N GLN A 107 -3.79 9.85 13.78
CA GLN A 107 -4.60 9.94 15.00
C GLN A 107 -4.46 8.71 15.90
N LYS A 108 -4.52 7.50 15.33
CA LYS A 108 -4.56 6.25 16.11
C LYS A 108 -3.20 5.84 16.66
N TYR A 109 -2.13 6.06 15.90
CA TYR A 109 -0.77 5.61 16.25
C TYR A 109 0.19 6.77 16.55
N ALA A 110 -0.33 8.00 16.67
CA ALA A 110 0.45 9.21 16.94
C ALA A 110 1.64 9.41 15.98
N LEU A 111 1.46 9.05 14.71
CA LEU A 111 2.52 9.15 13.70
C LEU A 111 2.74 10.59 13.28
N ALA A 112 4.00 10.94 13.02
CA ALA A 112 4.32 12.22 12.42
C ALA A 112 3.97 12.20 10.92
N GLU A 113 3.00 13.03 10.54
CA GLU A 113 2.47 13.15 9.18
C GLU A 113 3.54 13.65 8.17
N LYS A 114 4.34 14.64 8.58
CA LYS A 114 5.34 15.30 7.70
C LYS A 114 6.40 14.34 7.12
N PRO A 115 7.01 13.43 7.90
CA PRO A 115 7.88 12.38 7.36
C PRO A 115 7.20 11.48 6.32
N ILE A 116 5.93 11.12 6.52
CA ILE A 116 5.17 10.26 5.61
C ILE A 116 4.97 10.99 4.27
N PHE A 117 4.50 12.24 4.30
CA PHE A 117 4.33 13.06 3.09
C PHE A 117 5.62 13.26 2.30
N LYS A 118 6.76 13.42 2.97
CA LYS A 118 8.05 13.58 2.30
C LYS A 118 8.45 12.36 1.47
N LEU A 119 7.94 11.18 1.79
CA LEU A 119 8.24 9.94 1.06
C LEU A 119 7.29 9.70 -0.11
N VAL A 120 6.15 10.40 -0.20
CA VAL A 120 5.14 10.19 -1.25
C VAL A 120 5.74 10.37 -2.65
N PHE A 121 6.36 11.53 -2.92
CA PHE A 121 6.94 11.80 -4.23
C PHE A 121 8.13 10.88 -4.57
N PRO A 122 9.11 10.65 -3.66
CA PRO A 122 10.16 9.65 -3.88
C PRO A 122 9.64 8.25 -4.21
N ILE A 123 8.61 7.78 -3.50
CA ILE A 123 7.98 6.46 -3.75
C ILE A 123 7.33 6.43 -5.13
N LEU A 124 6.49 7.42 -5.45
CA LEU A 124 5.84 7.50 -6.77
C LEU A 124 6.85 7.56 -7.90
N SER A 125 7.90 8.38 -7.74
CA SER A 125 8.97 8.47 -8.74
C SER A 125 9.73 7.16 -8.88
N ARG A 126 9.88 6.37 -7.82
CA ARG A 126 10.57 5.07 -7.88
C ARG A 126 9.72 3.99 -8.54
N LEU A 127 8.40 4.11 -8.44
CA LEU A 127 7.44 3.26 -9.13
C LEU A 127 7.18 3.70 -10.57
N ASP A 128 7.91 4.70 -11.08
CA ASP A 128 7.65 5.32 -12.38
C ASP A 128 6.19 5.79 -12.55
N PHE A 129 5.55 6.15 -11.43
CA PHE A 129 4.11 6.47 -11.34
C PHE A 129 3.18 5.34 -11.80
N ASP A 130 3.70 4.12 -11.97
CA ASP A 130 2.92 2.93 -12.31
C ASP A 130 2.42 2.22 -11.06
N LEU A 131 1.18 2.55 -10.70
CA LEU A 131 0.44 1.93 -9.59
C LEU A 131 -0.48 0.81 -10.05
N PHE A 132 -0.37 0.39 -11.30
CA PHE A 132 -1.21 -0.67 -11.84
C PHE A 132 -0.76 -2.02 -11.27
N VAL A 133 -1.72 -2.77 -10.72
CA VAL A 133 -1.52 -4.10 -10.16
C VAL A 133 -2.50 -5.06 -10.83
N THR A 134 -1.99 -6.18 -11.37
CA THR A 134 -2.80 -7.19 -12.03
C THR A 134 -3.28 -8.27 -11.07
N GLU A 135 -4.37 -8.97 -11.42
CA GLU A 135 -4.83 -10.14 -10.65
C GLU A 135 -3.77 -11.24 -10.56
N ASP A 136 -2.96 -11.44 -11.60
CA ASP A 136 -1.88 -12.44 -11.59
C ASP A 136 -0.79 -12.08 -10.58
N GLN A 137 -0.49 -10.79 -10.39
CA GLN A 137 0.42 -10.33 -9.35
C GLN A 137 -0.17 -10.53 -7.95
N ILE A 138 -1.48 -10.33 -7.80
CA ILE A 138 -2.20 -10.61 -6.55
C ILE A 138 -2.12 -12.10 -6.20
N LYS A 139 -2.39 -12.98 -7.18
CA LYS A 139 -2.26 -14.43 -6.97
C LYS A 139 -0.82 -14.83 -6.64
N THR A 140 0.16 -14.26 -7.35
CA THR A 140 1.59 -14.54 -7.12
C THR A 140 1.99 -14.20 -5.69
N ILE A 141 1.63 -13.00 -5.19
CA ILE A 141 1.99 -12.62 -3.83
C ILE A 141 1.23 -13.45 -2.78
N GLN A 142 -0.04 -13.80 -3.03
CA GLN A 142 -0.79 -14.68 -2.14
C GLN A 142 -0.16 -16.07 -2.02
N THR A 143 0.36 -16.62 -3.12
CA THR A 143 1.13 -17.87 -3.09
C THR A 143 2.42 -17.70 -2.29
N GLN A 144 3.17 -16.63 -2.53
CA GLN A 144 4.42 -16.35 -1.80
C GLN A 144 4.22 -16.15 -0.30
N LEU A 145 3.08 -15.61 0.13
CA LEU A 145 2.74 -15.43 1.54
C LEU A 145 2.28 -16.73 2.22
N ALA A 146 1.85 -17.74 1.46
CA ALA A 146 1.38 -19.02 1.98
C ALA A 146 2.49 -20.09 2.09
N GLU A 147 3.65 -19.84 1.50
CA GLU A 147 4.85 -20.70 1.51
C GLU A 147 5.78 -20.40 2.68
#